data_AF-A0A2A5SNQ0-F1
#
_entry.id   AF-A0A2A5SNQ0-F1
#
_cell.length_a   1.000
_cell.length_b   1.000
_cell.length_c   1.000
_cell.angle_alpha   90.00
_cell.angle_beta   90.00
_cell.angle_gamma   90.00
#
_symmetry.space_group_name_H-M   'P 1'
#
loop_
_entity.id
_entity.type
_entity.pdbx_description
1 polymer ?
#
loop_
_entity_poly.entity_id
_entity_poly.type
_entity_poly.pdbx_seq_one_letter_code
_entity_poly.pdbx_strand_id
1 'polypeptide(L)' 'MITRYRTFDIKINDSGKLVVSFDSHLLNRMPYEFEPQFEIVSEAMDAIDQYWRTEARRFSEGMLR' A
#
# COMPACT_ATOMS: atom_id res chain seq x y z
N MET A 1 11.04 8.70 9.59
CA MET A 1 9.93 9.53 9.07
C MET A 1 8.83 8.60 8.59
N ILE A 2 7.56 8.89 8.94
CA ILE A 2 6.41 8.10 8.50
C ILE A 2 5.49 9.05 7.72
N THR A 3 5.23 8.74 6.45
CA THR A 3 4.27 9.46 5.61
C THR A 3 3.05 8.59 5.43
N ARG A 4 1.86 9.12 5.68
CA ARG A 4 0.61 8.41 5.41
C ARG A 4 0.04 8.80 4.06
N TYR A 5 -0.34 7.81 3.27
CA TYR A 5 -1.05 8.01 2.01
C TYR A 5 -2.21 7.02 1.90
N ARG A 6 -3.44 7.55 1.84
CA ARG A 6 -4.68 6.77 2.00
C ARG A 6 -4.63 5.93 3.28
N THR A 7 -4.70 4.62 3.17
CA THR A 7 -4.69 3.64 4.27
C THR A 7 -3.30 3.08 4.55
N PHE A 8 -2.28 3.51 3.82
CA PHE A 8 -0.93 2.98 3.90
C PHE A 8 0.00 3.92 4.67
N ASP A 9 0.89 3.31 5.47
CA ASP A 9 2.08 3.96 5.97
C ASP A 9 3.24 3.73 4.98
N ILE A 10 3.98 4.79 4.71
CA ILE A 10 5.24 4.77 3.95
C ILE A 10 6.37 5.09 4.94
N LYS A 11 7.29 4.15 5.14
CA LYS A 11 8.37 4.22 6.13
C LYS A 11 9.71 4.02 5.46
N ILE A 12 10.72 4.79 5.84
CA ILE A 12 12.11 4.53 5.40
C ILE A 12 12.71 3.48 6.34
N ASN A 13 13.26 2.40 5.78
CA ASN A 13 13.98 1.36 6.53
C ASN A 13 15.47 1.72 6.72
N ASP A 14 16.21 0.88 7.44
CA ASP A 14 17.63 1.11 7.75
C ASP A 14 18.54 1.14 6.50
N SER A 15 18.07 0.59 5.37
CA SER A 15 18.75 0.64 4.07
C SER A 15 18.42 1.89 3.26
N GLY A 16 17.64 2.82 3.82
CA GLY A 16 17.19 4.03 3.13
C GLY A 16 16.08 3.80 2.11
N LYS A 17 15.51 2.59 2.03
CA LYS A 17 14.41 2.27 1.10
C LYS A 17 13.06 2.52 1.76
N LEU A 18 12.08 2.89 0.95
CA LEU A 18 10.70 3.09 1.36
C LEU A 18 9.96 1.76 1.35
N VAL A 19 9.45 1.39 2.52
CA VAL A 19 8.58 0.24 2.76
C VAL A 19 7.15 0.77 2.91
N VAL A 20 6.22 0.16 2.18
CA VAL A 20 4.81 0.54 2.13
C VAL A 20 3.98 -0.57 2.71
N SER A 21 3.30 -0.30 3.83
CA SER A 21 2.45 -1.29 4.49
C SER A 21 1.18 -0.68 5.08
N PHE A 22 0.14 -1.49 5.24
CA PHE A 22 -1.03 -1.10 6.04
C PHE A 22 -1.40 -2.16 7.07
N ASP A 23 -1.92 -1.67 8.20
CA ASP A 23 -2.44 -2.49 9.27
C ASP A 23 -3.86 -2.98 8.94
N SER A 24 -4.07 -4.30 9.08
CA SER A 24 -5.33 -5.00 8.88
C SER A 24 -6.50 -4.39 9.63
N HIS A 25 -6.25 -3.80 10.79
CA HIS A 25 -7.28 -3.28 11.69
C HIS A 25 -8.06 -2.10 11.09
N LEU A 26 -7.48 -1.38 10.13
CA LEU A 26 -8.15 -0.25 9.47
C LEU A 26 -9.13 -0.68 8.37
N LEU A 27 -8.99 -1.89 7.84
CA LEU A 27 -9.73 -2.34 6.66
C LEU A 27 -10.45 -3.67 6.83
N ASN A 28 -10.38 -4.31 8.01
CA ASN A 28 -10.82 -5.71 8.21
C ASN A 28 -10.26 -6.66 7.14
N ARG A 29 -9.06 -6.36 6.63
CA ARG A 29 -8.34 -7.12 5.60
C ARG A 29 -7.07 -7.69 6.18
N MET A 30 -6.47 -8.69 5.55
CA MET A 30 -5.13 -9.11 5.97
C MET A 30 -4.13 -7.95 5.83
N PRO A 31 -3.12 -7.84 6.72
CA PRO A 31 -2.05 -6.87 6.55
C PRO A 31 -1.40 -7.09 5.19
N TYR A 32 -1.02 -5.99 4.54
CA TYR A 32 -0.35 -6.06 3.25
C TYR A 32 0.86 -5.14 3.27
N GLU A 33 1.98 -5.68 2.81
CA GLU A 33 3.21 -4.96 2.55
C GLU A 33 3.54 -5.16 1.07
N PHE A 34 3.89 -4.08 0.39
CA PHE A 34 4.37 -4.18 -0.98
C PHE A 34 5.71 -4.91 -1.01
N GLU A 35 5.82 -5.97 -1.82
CA GLU A 35 7.10 -6.67 -2.02
C GLU A 35 8.19 -5.75 -2.61
N PRO A 36 7.89 -4.88 -3.60
CA PRO A 36 8.86 -3.89 -4.05
C PRO A 36 9.10 -2.83 -2.98
N GLN A 37 10.37 -2.58 -2.66
CA GLN A 37 10.78 -1.41 -1.91
C GLN A 37 11.02 -0.25 -2.87
N PHE A 38 10.65 0.97 -2.48
CA PHE A 38 10.71 2.16 -3.35
C PHE A 38 11.88 3.07 -2.96
N GLU A 39 12.32 3.91 -3.89
CA GLU A 39 13.35 4.92 -3.63
C GLU A 39 12.75 6.30 -3.37
N ILE A 40 11.60 6.59 -4.01
CA ILE A 40 10.96 7.90 -3.97
C ILE A 40 9.50 7.76 -3.52
N VAL A 41 9.04 8.73 -2.71
CA VAL A 41 7.68 8.72 -2.14
C VAL A 41 6.60 8.74 -3.23
N SER A 42 6.82 9.42 -4.35
CA SER A 42 5.86 9.46 -5.46
C SER A 42 5.66 8.07 -6.09
N GLU A 43 6.71 7.28 -6.25
CA GLU A 43 6.61 5.92 -6.80
C GLU A 43 5.80 5.01 -5.86
N ALA A 44 6.02 5.13 -4.56
CA ALA A 44 5.23 4.44 -3.55
C ALA A 44 3.74 4.86 -3.61
N MET A 45 3.45 6.14 -3.81
CA MET A 45 2.07 6.65 -3.96
C MET A 45 1.40 6.13 -5.23
N ASP A 46 2.11 6.09 -6.36
CA ASP A 46 1.61 5.54 -7.62
C ASP A 46 1.25 4.05 -7.49
N ALA A 47 2.10 3.28 -6.79
CA ALA A 47 1.85 1.87 -6.50
C ALA A 47 0.61 1.66 -5.62
N ILE A 48 0.42 2.50 -4.60
CA ILE A 48 -0.79 2.51 -3.75
C ILE A 48 -2.04 2.82 -4.58
N ASP A 49 -1.97 3.79 -5.49
CA ASP A 49 -3.10 4.13 -6.35
C ASP A 49 -3.44 2.99 -7.34
N GLN A 50 -2.42 2.32 -7.88
CA GLN A 50 -2.61 1.14 -8.73
C GLN A 50 -3.23 -0.04 -7.95
N TYR A 51 -2.80 -0.27 -6.71
CA TYR A 51 -3.42 -1.27 -5.83
C TYR A 51 -4.91 -1.00 -5.68
N TRP A 52 -5.30 0.23 -5.35
CA TRP A 52 -6.71 0.57 -5.17
C TRP A 52 -7.54 0.48 -6.45
N ARG A 53 -6.97 0.83 -7.61
CA ARG A 53 -7.63 0.61 -8.91
C ARG A 53 -7.89 -0.88 -9.15
N THR A 54 -6.93 -1.73 -8.81
CA THR A 54 -7.05 -3.18 -8.97
C THR A 54 -8.09 -3.76 -8.01
N GLU A 55 -8.10 -3.31 -6.75
CA GLU A 55 -9.08 -3.74 -5.74
C GLU A 55 -10.49 -3.27 -6.07
N ALA A 56 -10.66 -2.02 -6.54
CA ALA A 56 -11.95 -1.52 -6.99
C ALA A 56 -12.50 -2.34 -8.17
N ARG A 57 -11.62 -2.75 -9.09
CA ARG A 57 -11.98 -3.64 -10.20
C ARG A 57 -12.40 -5.02 -9.70
N ARG A 58 -11.61 -5.66 -8.82
CA ARG A 58 -11.95 -6.96 -8.21
C ARG A 58 -13.28 -6.94 -7.47
N PHE A 59 -13.57 -5.85 -6.77
CA PHE A 59 -14.85 -5.64 -6.09
C PHE A 59 -16.00 -5.56 -7.10
N SER A 60 -15.83 -4.78 -8.17
CA SER A 60 -16.83 -4.61 -9.22
C SER A 60 -17.10 -5.91 -9.99
N GLU A 61 -16.09 -6.77 -10.13
CA GLU A 61 -16.18 -8.09 -10.76
C GLU A 61 -16.69 -9.19 -9.80
N GLY A 62 -17.04 -8.85 -8.54
CA GLY A 62 -17.57 -9.81 -7.55
C GLY A 62 -16.54 -10.84 -7.07
N MET A 63 -15.25 -10.58 -7.26
CA MET A 63 -14.15 -11.49 -6.90
C MET A 63 -13.68 -11.33 -5.45
N LEU A 64 -14.10 -10.26 -4.77
CA LEU A 64 -13.92 -10.09 -3.33
C LEU A 64 -15.16 -10.67 -2.62
N ARG A 65 -14.99 -11.82 -1.95
CA ARG A 65 -16.00 -12.42 -1.04
C ARG A 65 -15.79 -11.91 0.38
#